data_AF-A0A9X3LJJ9-F1
#
_entry.id   AF-A0A9X3LJJ9-F1
#
_cell.length_a   1.000
_cell.length_b   1.000
_cell.length_c   1.000
_cell.angle_alpha   90.00
_cell.angle_beta   90.00
_cell.angle_gamma   90.00
#
_symmetry.space_group_name_H-M   'P 1'
#
loop_
_entity.id
_entity.type
_entity.pdbx_description
1 polymer ?
#
loop_
_entity_poly.entity_id
_entity_poly.type
_entity_poly.pdbx_seq_one_letter_code
_entity_poly.pdbx_strand_id
1 'polypeptide(L)'
;MKLTLYVIGIAVLLFLFLNKASKGRVIEAFSIWWFRIAFAFVILFAIHLIASQFGLFIPVNIVSGLLIAFLGIPGIASVLTISIFL
;
A
#
# COMPACT_ATOMS: atom_id res chain seq x y z
N MET A 1 7.31 -13.05 22.91
CA MET A 1 7.05 -12.39 21.60
C MET A 1 5.60 -11.93 21.44
N LYS A 2 4.60 -12.81 21.52
CA LYS A 2 3.18 -12.41 21.39
C LYS A 2 2.74 -11.39 22.45
N LEU A 3 3.09 -11.61 23.72
CA LEU A 3 2.76 -10.70 24.82
C LEU A 3 3.37 -9.29 24.64
N THR A 4 4.61 -9.22 24.16
CA THR A 4 5.32 -7.97 23.88
C THR A 4 4.62 -7.17 22.78
N LEU A 5 4.15 -7.83 21.71
CA LEU A 5 3.37 -7.19 20.64
C LEU A 5 2.04 -6.65 21.16
N TYR A 6 1.35 -7.39 22.03
CA TYR A 6 0.09 -6.91 22.62
C TYR A 6 0.29 -5.68 23.51
N VAL A 7 1.33 -5.69 24.35
CA VAL A 7 1.64 -4.55 25.22
C VAL A 7 2.02 -3.31 24.42
N ILE A 8 2.81 -3.47 23.35
CA ILE A 8 3.16 -2.36 22.45
C ILE A 8 1.91 -1.84 21.74
N GLY A 9 1.07 -2.72 21.21
CA GLY A 9 -0.18 -2.34 20.53
C GLY A 9 -1.12 -1.57 21.44
N ILE A 10 -1.29 -2.02 22.70
CA ILE A 10 -2.13 -1.36 23.70
C ILE A 10 -1.53 -0.02 24.12
N ALA A 11 -0.21 0.06 24.33
CA ALA A 11 0.47 1.31 24.69
C ALA A 11 0.36 2.37 23.58
N VAL A 12 0.53 1.97 22.32
CA VAL A 12 0.37 2.84 21.15
C VAL A 12 -1.09 3.30 21.01
N LEU A 13 -2.06 2.39 21.21
CA LEU A 13 -3.48 2.72 21.21
C LEU A 13 -3.82 3.74 22.31
N LEU A 14 -3.34 3.53 23.54
CA LEU A 14 -3.55 4.46 24.66
C LEU A 14 -2.91 5.83 24.40
N PHE A 15 -1.69 5.86 23.85
CA PHE A 15 -0.99 7.10 23.49
C PHE A 15 -1.76 7.90 22.42
N LEU A 16 -2.26 7.22 21.38
CA LEU A 16 -3.14 7.81 20.38
C LEU A 16 -4.47 8.30 20.98
N PHE A 17 -5.03 7.58 21.96
CA PHE A 17 -6.29 7.96 22.60
C PHE A 17 -6.19 9.22 23.47
N LEU A 18 -5.05 9.44 24.14
CA LEU A 18 -4.84 10.53 25.10
C LEU A 18 -4.51 11.88 24.44
N ASN A 19 -3.94 11.89 23.23
CA ASN A 19 -3.43 13.11 22.63
C ASN A 19 -4.37 13.70 21.55
N LYS A 20 -5.41 14.42 21.98
CA LYS A 20 -6.48 15.01 21.13
C LYS A 20 -5.99 15.87 19.96
N ALA A 21 -4.89 16.61 20.12
CA ALA A 21 -4.35 17.47 19.06
C ALA A 21 -3.50 16.69 18.03
N SER A 22 -2.83 15.61 18.47
CA SER A 22 -2.08 14.73 17.57
C SER A 22 -2.95 13.69 16.86
N LYS A 23 -4.14 13.36 17.41
CA LYS A 23 -5.10 12.40 16.86
C LYS A 23 -5.40 12.67 15.39
N GLY A 24 -5.74 13.92 15.05
CA GLY A 24 -6.09 14.29 13.69
C GLY A 24 -4.95 13.98 12.72
N ARG A 25 -3.75 14.50 13.01
CA ARG A 25 -2.60 14.42 12.11
C ARG A 25 -2.04 13.01 11.93
N VAL A 26 -1.99 12.21 13.01
CA VAL A 26 -1.47 10.83 12.92
C VAL A 26 -2.47 9.90 12.24
N ILE A 27 -3.76 10.02 12.56
CA ILE A 27 -4.82 9.23 11.91
C ILE A 27 -4.93 9.63 10.43
N GLU A 28 -4.81 10.91 10.10
CA GLU A 28 -4.80 11.41 8.73
C GLU A 28 -3.62 10.84 7.94
N ALA A 29 -2.39 10.92 8.48
CA ALA A 29 -1.21 10.36 7.84
C ALA A 29 -1.34 8.84 7.62
N PHE A 30 -1.85 8.11 8.61
CA PHE A 30 -2.10 6.67 8.50
C PHE A 30 -3.18 6.36 7.46
N SER A 31 -4.24 7.16 7.41
CA SER A 31 -5.34 7.02 6.44
C SER A 31 -4.85 7.28 5.01
N ILE A 32 -4.04 8.32 4.80
CA ILE A 32 -3.42 8.62 3.51
C ILE A 32 -2.49 7.47 3.09
N TRP A 33 -1.67 6.97 4.01
CA TRP A 33 -0.76 5.86 3.74
C TRP A 33 -1.52 4.58 3.37
N TRP A 34 -2.55 4.23 4.13
CA TRP A 34 -3.39 3.06 3.86
C TRP A 34 -4.17 3.21 2.55
N PHE A 35 -4.71 4.40 2.29
CA PHE A 35 -5.40 4.71 1.04
C PHE A 35 -4.47 4.57 -0.16
N ARG A 36 -3.23 5.08 -0.08
CA ARG A 36 -2.23 4.93 -1.14
C ARG A 36 -1.95 3.46 -1.47
N ILE A 37 -1.85 2.60 -0.47
CA ILE A 37 -1.65 1.17 -0.68
C ILE A 37 -2.88 0.55 -1.36
N ALA A 38 -4.08 0.75 -0.80
CA ALA A 38 -5.30 0.20 -1.38
C ALA A 38 -5.50 0.67 -2.84
N PHE A 39 -5.29 1.97 -3.08
CA PHE A 39 -5.42 2.57 -4.41
C PHE A 39 -4.38 2.04 -5.40
N ALA A 40 -3.16 1.76 -4.95
CA ALA A 40 -2.13 1.13 -5.77
C ALA A 40 -2.57 -0.26 -6.26
N PHE A 41 -3.22 -1.07 -5.42
CA PHE A 41 -3.76 -2.36 -5.84
C PHE A 41 -4.92 -2.22 -6.83
N VAL A 42 -5.79 -1.22 -6.64
CA VAL A 42 -6.88 -0.92 -7.60
C VAL A 42 -6.30 -0.55 -8.96
N ILE A 43 -5.29 0.33 -9.00
CA ILE A 43 -4.61 0.70 -10.25
C ILE A 43 -3.95 -0.54 -10.88
N LEU A 44 -3.16 -1.29 -10.11
CA LEU A 44 -2.47 -2.47 -10.61
C LEU A 44 -3.44 -3.49 -11.21
N PHE A 45 -4.58 -3.71 -10.56
CA PHE A 45 -5.62 -4.60 -11.05
C PHE A 45 -6.29 -4.06 -12.33
N ALA A 46 -6.58 -2.76 -12.40
CA ALA A 46 -7.11 -2.13 -13.60
C ALA A 46 -6.14 -2.28 -14.79
N ILE A 47 -4.85 -2.03 -14.57
CA ILE A 47 -3.81 -2.22 -15.59
C ILE A 47 -3.76 -3.69 -16.02
N HIS A 48 -3.79 -4.64 -15.09
CA HIS A 48 -3.85 -6.07 -15.41
C HIS A 48 -5.03 -6.43 -16.32
N LEU A 49 -6.24 -5.97 -15.99
CA LEU A 49 -7.44 -6.23 -16.80
C LEU A 49 -7.36 -5.64 -18.22
N ILE A 50 -6.79 -4.45 -18.35
CA ILE A 50 -6.60 -3.81 -19.66
C ILE A 50 -5.54 -4.56 -20.46
N ALA A 51 -4.38 -4.83 -19.86
CA ALA A 51 -3.26 -5.51 -20.48
C ALA A 51 -3.61 -6.94 -20.92
N SER A 52 -4.46 -7.63 -20.16
CA SER A 52 -4.89 -8.99 -20.50
C SER A 52 -5.68 -9.03 -21.81
N GLN A 53 -6.37 -7.95 -22.20
CA GLN A 53 -7.05 -7.85 -23.50
C GLN A 53 -6.06 -7.85 -24.68
N PHE A 54 -4.81 -7.47 -24.43
CA PHE A 54 -3.72 -7.45 -25.40
C PHE A 54 -2.78 -8.65 -25.26
N GLY A 55 -3.13 -9.65 -24.45
CA GLY A 55 -2.30 -10.83 -24.20
C GLY A 55 -1.10 -10.60 -23.28
N LEU A 56 -1.03 -9.44 -22.61
CA LEU A 56 0.02 -9.12 -21.64
C LEU A 56 -0.41 -9.49 -20.23
N PHE A 57 0.43 -10.23 -19.51
CA PHE A 57 0.18 -10.64 -18.13
C PHE A 57 0.95 -9.75 -17.15
N ILE A 58 0.23 -8.95 -16.36
CA ILE A 58 0.84 -8.12 -15.31
C ILE A 58 0.58 -8.76 -13.95
N PRO A 59 1.61 -9.04 -13.13
CA PRO A 59 1.44 -9.76 -11.88
C PRO A 59 0.78 -8.88 -10.81
N VAL A 60 -0.42 -9.27 -10.38
CA VAL A 60 -1.15 -8.67 -9.25
C VAL A 60 -0.74 -9.38 -7.97
N ASN A 61 0.33 -8.92 -7.33
CA ASN A 61 0.82 -9.47 -6.07
C ASN A 61 1.23 -8.35 -5.09
N ILE A 62 1.59 -8.74 -3.87
CA ILE A 62 1.92 -7.81 -2.79
C ILE A 62 3.14 -6.94 -3.15
N VAL A 63 4.15 -7.51 -3.79
CA VAL A 63 5.39 -6.80 -4.17
C VAL A 63 5.09 -5.72 -5.21
N SER A 64 4.36 -6.06 -6.26
CA SER A 64 3.95 -5.11 -7.31
C SER A 64 3.07 -3.99 -6.75
N GLY A 65 2.11 -4.32 -5.88
CA GLY A 65 1.23 -3.34 -5.25
C GLY A 65 2.00 -2.38 -4.33
N LEU A 66 2.95 -2.88 -3.53
CA LEU A 66 3.79 -2.06 -2.68
C LEU A 66 4.74 -1.16 -3.49
N LEU A 67 5.35 -1.69 -4.56
CA LEU A 67 6.18 -0.90 -5.49
C LEU A 67 5.42 0.33 -5.99
N ILE A 68 4.19 0.14 -6.46
CA ILE A 68 3.33 1.24 -6.92
C ILE A 68 2.92 2.16 -5.76
N ALA A 69 2.61 1.62 -4.59
CA ALA A 69 2.22 2.44 -3.44
C ALA A 69 3.34 3.39 -2.98
N PHE A 70 4.59 2.93 -2.98
CA PHE A 70 5.75 3.72 -2.56
C PHE A 70 6.25 4.67 -3.64
N LEU A 71 6.42 4.17 -4.87
CA LEU A 71 7.02 4.93 -5.96
C LEU A 71 6.01 5.70 -6.82
N GLY A 72 4.72 5.35 -6.77
CA GLY A 72 3.69 5.95 -7.61
C GLY A 72 3.88 5.61 -9.08
N ILE A 73 3.92 6.63 -9.94
CA ILE A 73 4.08 6.50 -11.39
C ILE A 73 5.38 5.75 -11.77
N PRO A 74 6.56 6.07 -11.22
CA PRO A 74 7.77 5.27 -11.42
C PRO A 74 7.59 3.78 -11.04
N GLY A 75 6.79 3.48 -10.01
CA GLY A 75 6.48 2.10 -9.62
C GLY A 75 5.66 1.37 -10.68
N ILE A 76 4.68 2.05 -11.27
CA ILE A 76 3.88 1.51 -12.38
C ILE A 76 4.79 1.20 -13.57
N ALA A 77 5.64 2.14 -13.97
CA ALA A 77 6.57 1.96 -15.09
C ALA A 77 7.55 0.80 -14.83
N SER A 78 8.01 0.64 -13.59
CA SER A 78 8.90 -0.47 -13.20
C SER A 78 8.20 -1.82 -13.32
N VAL A 79 6.98 -1.96 -12.76
CA VAL A 79 6.20 -3.21 -12.84
C VAL A 79 5.90 -3.57 -14.29
N LEU A 80 5.52 -2.59 -15.12
CA LEU A 80 5.27 -2.81 -16.55
C LEU A 80 6.53 -3.26 -17.28
N THR A 81 7.66 -2.57 -17.07
CA THR A 81 8.95 -2.94 -17.68
C THR A 81 9.33 -4.37 -17.29
N ILE A 82 9.26 -4.70 -15.99
CA ILE A 82 9.57 -6.06 -15.52
C ILE A 82 8.63 -7.08 -16.18
N SER A 83 7.34 -6.79 -16.28
CA SER A 83 6.35 -7.75 -16.85
C SER A 83 6.49 -7.96 -18.35
N ILE A 84 7.09 -7.01 -19.08
CA ILE A 84 7.26 -7.08 -20.53
C ILE A 84 8.60 -7.73 -20.90
N PHE A 85 9.66 -7.46 -20.14
CA PHE A 85 11.02 -7.84 -20.48
C PHE A 85 11.54 -9.06 -19.70
N LEU A 86 10.83 -9.52 -18.67
CA LEU A 86 11.19 -10.65 -17.83
C LEU A 86 10.05 -11.67 -17.77
#